data_AF-W0SG08-F1
#
_entry.id   AF-W0SG08-F1
#
_cell.length_a   1.000
_cell.length_b   1.000
_cell.length_c   1.000
_cell.angle_alpha   90.00
_cell.angle_beta   90.00
_cell.angle_gamma   90.00
#
_symmetry.space_group_name_H-M   'P 1'
#
loop_
_entity.id
_entity.type
_entity.pdbx_description
1 polymer ?
#
loop_
_entity_poly.entity_id
_entity_poly.type
_entity_poly.pdbx_seq_one_letter_code
_entity_poly.pdbx_strand_id
1 'polypeptide(L)'
;MKFQGALRDCGPCALRDKCLRKPDVTKTRQVSFFHGKAPGTTLSYSDRMKRAIDSERGRRLYGGRFATVEPVFANLRHNKGLDRFTVRGQKKVDTQWKLFCLVHNIEKLAHHGYGQ
;
A
#
# COMPACT_ATOMS: atom_id res chain seq x y z
N MET A 1 -7.87 15.74 12.72
CA MET A 1 -8.43 17.11 12.65
C MET A 1 -7.42 18.02 11.98
N LYS A 2 -7.84 18.86 11.02
CA LYS A 2 -6.96 19.88 10.45
C LYS A 2 -7.12 21.15 11.26
N PHE A 3 -6.05 21.63 11.88
CA PHE A 3 -6.01 22.90 12.58
C PHE A 3 -5.26 23.90 11.72
N GLN A 4 -5.84 25.09 11.58
CA GLN A 4 -5.22 26.22 10.90
C GLN A 4 -5.06 27.34 11.91
N GLY A 5 -3.83 27.83 12.06
CA GLY A 5 -3.56 28.98 12.91
C GLY A 5 -4.32 30.20 12.42
N ALA A 6 -4.80 31.04 13.35
CA ALA A 6 -5.47 32.28 13.01
C ALA A 6 -4.46 33.33 12.51
N LEU A 7 -4.85 34.14 11.54
CA LEU A 7 -3.95 35.12 10.93
C LEU A 7 -3.44 36.16 11.93
N ARG A 8 -4.32 36.61 12.84
CA ARG A 8 -3.97 37.55 13.92
C ARG A 8 -2.87 37.02 14.85
N ASP A 9 -2.75 35.71 15.02
CA ASP A 9 -1.80 35.10 15.94
C ASP A 9 -0.53 34.66 15.18
N CYS A 10 -0.71 34.15 13.96
CA CYS A 10 0.37 33.60 13.13
C CYS A 10 1.14 34.67 12.34
N GLY A 11 0.51 35.81 12.06
CA GLY A 11 1.12 36.97 11.39
C GLY A 11 2.23 37.62 12.22
N PRO A 12 1.94 38.09 13.46
CA PRO A 12 2.93 38.75 14.31
C PRO A 12 3.85 37.77 15.09
N CYS A 13 3.77 36.46 14.83
CA CYS A 13 4.51 35.47 15.58
C CYS A 13 6.04 35.58 15.35
N ALA A 14 6.82 35.82 16.40
CA ALA A 14 8.29 35.93 16.32
C ALA A 14 9.00 34.64 15.85
N LEU A 15 8.31 33.49 15.89
CA LEU A 15 8.84 32.20 15.45
C LEU A 15 8.41 31.84 14.02
N ARG A 16 7.77 32.75 13.30
CA ARG A 16 7.17 32.50 11.98
C ARG A 16 8.16 31.95 10.95
N ASP A 17 9.38 32.49 10.91
CA ASP A 17 10.42 32.07 9.96
C ASP A 17 10.97 30.66 10.24
N LYS A 18 10.91 30.22 11.50
CA LYS A 18 11.26 28.84 11.90
C LYS A 18 10.09 27.89 11.72
N CYS A 19 8.85 28.39 11.88
CA CYS A 19 7.63 27.60 11.83
C CYS A 19 7.20 27.31 10.39
N LEU A 20 7.23 28.28 9.48
CA LEU A 20 6.75 28.12 8.11
C LEU A 20 7.89 27.79 7.16
N ARG A 21 7.69 26.81 6.28
CA ARG A 21 8.69 26.47 5.25
C ARG A 21 8.86 27.61 4.21
N LYS A 22 7.81 28.41 3.99
CA LYS A 22 7.79 29.56 3.08
C LYS A 22 6.97 30.71 3.71
N PRO A 23 7.57 31.53 4.58
CA PRO A 23 6.88 32.57 5.36
C PRO A 23 6.26 33.70 4.52
N ASP A 24 6.83 33.93 3.34
CA ASP A 24 6.48 34.92 2.32
C ASP A 24 5.11 34.64 1.66
N VAL A 25 4.85 33.37 1.31
CA VAL A 25 3.59 32.97 0.66
C VAL A 25 2.59 32.33 1.62
N THR A 26 3.07 31.68 2.69
CA THR A 26 2.20 30.89 3.58
C THR A 26 1.67 31.77 4.70
N LYS A 27 0.45 32.28 4.60
CA LYS A 27 -0.08 33.23 5.60
C LYS A 27 -0.21 32.64 7.01
N THR A 28 -0.65 31.39 7.15
CA THR A 28 -0.80 30.74 8.46
C THR A 28 -0.37 29.29 8.44
N ARG A 29 0.08 28.77 9.60
CA ARG A 29 0.49 27.37 9.74
C ARG A 29 -0.75 26.48 9.72
N GLN A 30 -0.69 25.42 8.91
CA GLN A 30 -1.62 24.30 9.00
C GLN A 30 -0.91 23.12 9.65
N VAL A 31 -1.56 22.49 10.62
CA VAL A 31 -1.11 21.25 11.24
C VAL A 31 -2.26 20.26 11.24
N SER A 32 -1.95 19.01 10.91
CA SER A 32 -2.90 17.92 10.99
C SER A 32 -2.61 17.14 12.27
N PHE A 33 -3.56 17.17 13.21
CA PHE A 33 -3.51 16.31 14.38
C PHE A 33 -4.17 14.99 14.03
N PHE A 34 -3.37 13.93 14.05
CA PHE A 34 -3.84 12.56 13.96
C PHE A 34 -4.28 12.13 15.36
N HIS A 35 -5.47 12.55 15.77
CA HIS A 35 -6.17 11.79 16.80
C HIS A 35 -6.39 10.40 16.22
N GLY A 36 -6.04 9.36 16.98
CA GLY A 36 -6.28 7.99 16.59
C GLY A 36 -7.76 7.75 16.24
N LYS A 37 -8.11 6.53 15.92
CA LYS A 37 -9.51 6.23 15.56
C LYS A 37 -10.44 6.52 16.73
N ALA A 38 -11.59 7.10 16.42
CA ALA A 38 -12.61 7.37 17.42
C ALA A 38 -13.00 6.07 18.15
N PRO A 39 -13.29 6.12 19.46
CA PRO A 39 -13.81 4.97 20.19
C PRO A 39 -15.04 4.39 19.48
N GLY A 40 -15.11 3.07 19.34
CA GLY A 40 -16.21 2.39 18.63
C GLY A 40 -16.08 2.30 17.10
N THR A 41 -14.99 2.80 16.51
CA THR A 41 -14.76 2.64 15.06
C THR A 41 -14.46 1.17 14.72
N THR A 42 -15.27 0.56 13.87
CA THR A 42 -15.03 -0.78 13.33
C THR A 42 -13.69 -0.82 12.59
N LEU A 43 -12.90 -1.87 12.82
CA LEU A 43 -11.63 -2.06 12.12
C LEU A 43 -11.89 -2.26 10.63
N SER A 44 -11.21 -1.47 9.79
CA SER A 44 -11.22 -1.74 8.36
C SER A 44 -10.48 -3.05 8.07
N TYR A 45 -10.74 -3.64 6.91
CA TYR A 45 -10.00 -4.82 6.44
C TYR A 45 -8.48 -4.57 6.42
N SER A 46 -8.06 -3.37 6.04
CA SER A 46 -6.64 -2.98 6.04
C SER A 46 -6.04 -2.97 7.44
N ASP A 47 -6.80 -2.58 8.46
CA ASP A 47 -6.31 -2.59 9.86
C ASP A 47 -6.19 -4.00 10.40
N ARG A 48 -7.16 -4.85 10.07
CA ARG A 48 -7.12 -6.27 10.41
C ARG A 48 -5.90 -6.93 9.77
N MET A 49 -5.62 -6.62 8.50
CA MET A 49 -4.45 -7.15 7.80
C MET A 49 -3.15 -6.63 8.39
N LYS A 50 -3.04 -5.33 8.71
CA LYS A 50 -1.87 -4.76 9.39
C LYS A 50 -1.58 -5.49 10.70
N ARG A 51 -2.60 -5.63 11.56
CA ARG A 51 -2.47 -6.38 12.82
C ARG A 51 -2.04 -7.82 12.60
N ALA A 52 -2.57 -8.49 11.57
CA ALA A 52 -2.19 -9.86 11.25
C ALA A 52 -0.73 -9.96 10.80
N ILE A 53 -0.27 -9.06 9.92
CA ILE A 53 1.13 -9.00 9.46
C ILE A 53 2.08 -8.65 10.62
N ASP A 54 1.70 -7.72 11.48
CA ASP A 54 2.55 -7.23 12.57
C ASP A 54 2.68 -8.22 13.74
N SER A 55 1.81 -9.23 13.80
CA SER A 55 1.94 -10.33 14.76
C SER A 55 3.24 -11.11 14.55
N GLU A 56 3.77 -11.76 15.59
CA GLU A 56 5.01 -12.53 15.49
C GLU A 56 4.94 -13.62 14.39
N ARG A 57 3.84 -14.38 14.37
CA ARG A 57 3.56 -15.36 13.30
C ARG A 57 3.49 -14.67 11.94
N GLY A 58 2.82 -13.53 11.85
CA GLY A 58 2.69 -12.73 10.64
C GLY A 58 4.03 -12.31 10.07
N ARG A 59 4.91 -11.76 10.91
CA ARG A 59 6.26 -11.34 10.51
C ARG A 59 7.10 -12.50 10.00
N ARG A 60 7.06 -13.66 10.68
CA ARG A 60 7.75 -14.88 10.24
C ARG A 60 7.26 -15.33 8.86
N LEU A 61 5.94 -15.42 8.66
CA LEU A 61 5.35 -15.80 7.37
C LEU A 61 5.62 -14.76 6.27
N TYR A 62 5.54 -13.47 6.61
CA TYR A 62 5.78 -12.38 5.68
C TYR A 62 7.23 -12.37 5.18
N GLY A 63 8.20 -12.68 6.04
CA GLY A 63 9.60 -12.86 5.64
C GLY A 63 9.80 -13.99 4.61
N GLY A 64 8.98 -15.04 4.67
CA GLY A 64 9.01 -16.14 3.70
C GLY A 64 8.51 -15.78 2.29
N ARG A 65 7.96 -14.58 2.08
CA ARG A 65 7.42 -14.17 0.76
C ARG A 65 8.48 -14.09 -0.32
N PHE A 66 9.71 -13.74 0.05
CA PHE A 66 10.85 -13.68 -0.88
C PHE A 66 11.06 -15.00 -1.63
N ALA A 67 10.95 -16.13 -0.93
CA ALA A 67 11.14 -17.46 -1.52
C ALA A 67 9.86 -18.04 -2.15
N THR A 68 8.68 -17.55 -1.75
CA THR A 68 7.39 -18.19 -2.09
C THR A 68 6.55 -17.38 -3.06
N VAL A 69 6.19 -16.16 -2.68
CA VAL A 69 5.19 -15.33 -3.38
C VAL A 69 5.87 -14.39 -4.38
N GLU A 70 6.99 -13.77 -4.02
CA GLU A 70 7.69 -12.80 -4.85
C GLU A 70 8.16 -13.37 -6.19
N PRO A 71 8.69 -14.62 -6.28
CA PRO A 71 9.09 -15.20 -7.56
C PRO A 71 7.92 -15.41 -8.52
N VAL A 72 6.73 -15.71 -7.99
CA VAL A 72 5.50 -15.84 -8.79
C VAL A 72 5.15 -14.49 -9.42
N PHE A 73 5.14 -13.42 -8.62
CA PHE A 73 4.87 -12.07 -9.14
C PHE A 73 5.97 -11.59 -10.08
N ALA A 74 7.24 -11.88 -9.81
CA ALA A 74 8.34 -11.55 -10.69
C ALA A 74 8.18 -12.22 -12.06
N ASN A 75 7.85 -13.53 -12.10
CA ASN A 75 7.58 -14.25 -13.34
C ASN A 75 6.38 -13.62 -14.09
N LEU A 76 5.25 -13.42 -13.41
CA LEU A 76 4.05 -12.85 -14.04
C LEU A 76 4.27 -11.45 -14.60
N ARG A 77 5.00 -10.58 -13.89
CA ARG A 77 5.22 -9.20 -14.31
C ARG A 77 6.33 -9.08 -15.35
N HIS A 78 7.51 -9.60 -15.05
CA HIS A 78 8.69 -9.37 -15.88
C HIS A 78 8.79 -10.36 -17.05
N ASN A 79 8.54 -11.65 -16.81
CA ASN A 79 8.70 -12.65 -17.86
C ASN A 79 7.43 -12.81 -18.71
N LYS A 80 6.24 -12.65 -18.10
CA LYS A 80 4.95 -12.75 -18.82
C LYS A 80 4.37 -11.39 -19.22
N GLY A 81 4.95 -10.29 -18.76
CA GLY A 81 4.54 -8.94 -19.16
C GLY A 81 3.22 -8.43 -18.58
N LEU A 82 2.69 -9.05 -17.51
CA LEU A 82 1.46 -8.57 -16.84
C LEU A 82 1.76 -7.45 -15.84
N ASP A 83 2.29 -6.33 -16.31
CA ASP A 83 2.53 -5.15 -15.46
C ASP A 83 1.28 -4.31 -15.21
N ARG A 84 0.26 -4.46 -16.07
CA ARG A 84 -1.02 -3.80 -15.95
C ARG A 84 -2.13 -4.71 -16.49
N PHE A 85 -3.33 -4.58 -15.95
CA PHE A 85 -4.50 -5.19 -16.57
C PHE A 85 -4.88 -4.42 -17.83
N THR A 86 -5.18 -5.15 -18.90
CA THR A 86 -5.52 -4.57 -20.21
C THR A 86 -7.04 -4.47 -20.45
N VAL A 87 -7.82 -5.04 -19.54
CA VAL A 87 -9.29 -5.04 -19.58
C VAL A 87 -9.89 -4.29 -18.39
N ARG A 88 -11.13 -3.82 -18.53
CA ARG A 88 -11.88 -3.15 -17.46
C ARG A 88 -13.08 -3.97 -17.00
N GLY A 89 -13.40 -3.84 -15.72
CA GLY A 89 -14.48 -4.56 -15.05
C GLY A 89 -14.00 -5.81 -14.33
N GLN A 90 -14.49 -6.03 -13.10
CA GLN A 90 -14.01 -7.05 -12.18
C GLN A 90 -13.97 -8.44 -12.81
N LYS A 91 -15.05 -8.86 -13.49
CA LYS A 91 -15.13 -10.18 -14.15
C LYS A 91 -14.04 -10.38 -15.19
N LYS A 92 -13.75 -9.36 -16.01
CA LYS A 92 -12.73 -9.45 -17.07
C LYS A 92 -11.33 -9.46 -16.48
N VAL A 93 -11.07 -8.59 -15.51
CA VAL A 93 -9.78 -8.52 -14.80
C VAL A 93 -9.48 -9.83 -14.07
N ASP A 94 -10.46 -10.40 -13.37
CA ASP A 94 -10.34 -11.70 -12.70
C ASP A 94 -10.05 -12.82 -13.71
N THR A 95 -10.73 -12.82 -14.86
CA THR A 95 -10.46 -13.76 -15.94
C THR A 95 -9.02 -13.65 -16.45
N GLN A 96 -8.56 -12.43 -16.76
CA GLN A 96 -7.17 -12.19 -17.18
C GLN A 96 -6.17 -12.68 -16.12
N TRP A 97 -6.38 -12.32 -14.86
CA TRP A 97 -5.51 -12.73 -13.76
C TRP A 97 -5.40 -14.25 -13.63
N LYS A 98 -6.55 -14.96 -13.71
CA LYS A 98 -6.58 -16.43 -13.64
C LYS A 98 -5.89 -17.09 -14.82
N LEU A 99 -6.03 -16.56 -16.03
CA LEU A 99 -5.32 -17.08 -17.22
C LEU A 99 -3.79 -16.96 -17.05
N PHE A 100 -3.30 -15.83 -16.56
CA PHE A 100 -1.87 -15.67 -16.27
C PHE A 100 -1.38 -16.60 -15.16
N CYS A 101 -2.16 -16.78 -14.09
CA CYS A 101 -1.86 -17.76 -13.05
C CYS A 101 -1.83 -19.20 -13.59
N LEU A 102 -2.74 -19.54 -14.51
CA LEU A 102 -2.78 -20.86 -15.14
C LEU A 102 -1.50 -21.12 -15.95
N VAL A 103 -1.08 -20.16 -16.79
CA VAL A 103 0.18 -20.26 -17.55
C VAL A 103 1.37 -20.46 -16.61
N HIS A 104 1.47 -19.66 -15.55
CA HIS A 104 2.53 -19.82 -14.55
C HIS A 104 2.55 -21.23 -13.93
N ASN A 105 1.38 -21.78 -13.58
CA ASN A 105 1.28 -23.10 -12.96
C ASN A 105 1.63 -24.23 -13.94
N ILE A 106 1.18 -24.13 -15.20
CA ILE A 106 1.51 -25.11 -16.25
C ILE A 106 3.02 -25.15 -16.47
N GLU A 107 3.67 -23.99 -16.56
CA GLU A 107 5.14 -23.91 -16.71
C GLU A 107 5.86 -24.53 -15.52
N LYS A 108 5.40 -24.27 -14.30
CA LYS A 108 5.96 -24.95 -13.12
C LYS A 108 5.83 -26.47 -13.24
N LEU A 109 4.66 -27.00 -13.60
CA LEU A 109 4.47 -28.44 -13.74
C LEU A 109 5.38 -29.06 -14.82
N ALA A 110 5.51 -28.38 -15.97
CA ALA A 110 6.37 -28.82 -17.06
C ALA A 110 7.86 -28.87 -16.66
N HIS A 111 8.33 -27.91 -15.86
CA HIS A 111 9.74 -27.83 -15.43
C HIS A 111 10.06 -28.63 -14.16
N HIS A 112 9.05 -29.07 -13.40
CA HIS A 112 9.24 -29.90 -12.20
C HIS A 112 9.29 -31.41 -12.46
N GLY A 113 9.36 -31.84 -13.73
CA GLY A 113 9.54 -33.25 -14.10
C GLY A 113 8.29 -34.13 -13.94
N TYR A 114 7.11 -33.56 -13.70
CA TYR A 114 5.85 -34.33 -13.67
C TYR A 114 5.41 -34.88 -15.04
N GLY A 115 6.10 -34.49 -16.12
CA GLY A 115 5.85 -34.93 -17.49
C GLY A 115 7.00 -35.75 -18.10
N GLN A 116 7.91 -36.28 -17.27
CA GLN A 116 8.89 -37.28 -17.69
C GLN A 116 8.44 -38.68 -17.29
#